data_AF-A0A7C3NL31-F1
#
_entry.id   AF-A0A7C3NL31-F1
#
_cell.length_a   1.000
_cell.length_b   1.000
_cell.length_c   1.000
_cell.angle_alpha   90.00
_cell.angle_beta   90.00
_cell.angle_gamma   90.00
#
_symmetry.space_group_name_H-M   'P 1'
#
loop_
_entity.id
_entity.type
_entity.pdbx_description
1 polymer ?
#
loop_
_entity_poly.entity_id
_entity_poly.type
_entity_poly.pdbx_seq_one_letter_code
_entity_poly.pdbx_strand_id
1 'polypeptide(L)'
;MMYRLIDLNIPFIYSSLHTSHKMIRERPEIVQRMVAAFAEIVHFVEKNPAKAKASVAKAMRTNDPEALQSAYDTYAREILDRTMIVPGKAVAETVELARESGSPVRKKPEEIYDNSFVLNLEKSGFMKEIWGSENYKR
;
A
#
# COMPACT_ATOMS: atom_id res chain seq x y z
N MET A 1 10.57 -26.81 -6.18
CA MET A 1 9.21 -26.27 -6.39
C MET A 1 9.14 -24.93 -5.65
N MET A 2 9.11 -23.82 -6.38
CA MET A 2 9.09 -22.48 -5.79
C MET A 2 7.64 -22.12 -5.48
N TYR A 3 7.29 -22.02 -4.19
CA TYR A 3 5.95 -21.60 -3.78
C TYR A 3 5.85 -20.08 -3.85
N ARG A 4 4.81 -19.55 -4.51
CA ARG A 4 4.51 -18.12 -4.46
C ARG A 4 3.72 -17.84 -3.19
N LEU A 5 4.28 -17.03 -2.30
CA LEU A 5 3.64 -16.71 -1.01
C LEU A 5 2.29 -16.00 -1.18
N ILE A 6 2.11 -15.26 -2.28
CA ILE A 6 0.86 -14.57 -2.57
C ILE A 6 -0.32 -15.53 -2.82
N ASP A 7 -0.04 -16.77 -3.25
CA ASP A 7 -1.06 -17.78 -3.52
C ASP A 7 -1.51 -18.53 -2.26
N LEU A 8 -0.80 -18.36 -1.14
CA LEU A 8 -1.03 -19.12 0.09
C LEU A 8 -2.20 -18.59 0.94
N ASN A 9 -2.92 -17.57 0.47
CA ASN A 9 -4.01 -16.90 1.20
C ASN A 9 -3.65 -16.57 2.66
N ILE A 10 -2.35 -16.28 2.90
CA ILE A 10 -1.86 -15.89 4.21
C ILE A 10 -2.14 -14.39 4.35
N PRO A 11 -2.86 -13.97 5.39
CA PRO A 11 -3.11 -12.56 5.64
C PRO A 11 -1.78 -11.88 6.01
N PHE A 12 -1.24 -11.12 5.07
CA PHE A 12 0.06 -10.48 5.20
C PHE A 12 0.02 -9.09 4.57
N ILE A 13 0.53 -8.10 5.30
CA ILE A 13 0.69 -6.73 4.80
C ILE A 13 2.14 -6.60 4.35
N TYR A 14 2.37 -6.56 3.04
CA TYR A 14 3.73 -6.42 2.50
C TYR A 14 4.32 -5.05 2.81
N SER A 15 3.54 -3.99 2.57
CA SER A 15 3.96 -2.62 2.81
C SER A 15 2.74 -1.75 3.07
N SER A 16 2.93 -0.71 3.88
CA SER A 16 1.93 0.33 4.13
C SER A 16 2.62 1.68 4.31
N LEU A 17 1.87 2.77 4.18
CA LEU A 17 2.39 4.10 4.51
C LEU A 17 2.35 4.32 6.03
N HIS A 18 3.47 4.79 6.57
CA HIS A 18 3.62 5.04 8.00
C HIS A 18 3.92 6.51 8.29
N THR A 19 3.35 7.03 9.38
CA THR A 19 3.71 8.32 9.95
C THR A 19 3.49 8.31 11.47
N SER A 20 3.93 9.36 12.14
CA SER A 20 3.77 9.48 13.60
C SER A 20 2.34 9.88 13.98
N HIS A 21 1.88 9.46 15.16
CA HIS A 21 0.60 9.93 15.73
C HIS A 21 0.58 11.46 15.88
N LYS A 22 1.74 12.07 16.15
CA LYS A 22 1.91 13.52 16.20
C LYS A 22 1.53 14.17 14.86
N MET A 23 2.01 13.62 13.74
CA MET A 23 1.70 14.14 12.41
C MET A 23 0.21 14.04 12.09
N ILE A 24 -0.41 12.88 12.38
CA ILE A 24 -1.86 12.67 12.18
C ILE A 24 -2.67 13.68 12.98
N ARG A 25 -2.32 13.91 14.26
CA ARG A 25 -3.07 14.80 15.15
C ARG A 25 -2.85 16.28 14.84
N GLU A 26 -1.61 16.70 14.60
CA GLU A 26 -1.24 18.11 14.54
C GLU A 26 -1.23 18.67 13.11
N ARG A 27 -1.11 17.80 12.09
CA ARG A 27 -1.04 18.20 10.68
C ARG A 27 -1.86 17.24 9.78
N PRO A 28 -3.13 16.98 10.11
CA PRO A 28 -3.96 16.03 9.35
C PRO A 28 -4.09 16.41 7.87
N GLU A 29 -4.07 17.70 7.52
CA GLU A 29 -4.14 18.15 6.13
C GLU A 29 -2.88 17.76 5.32
N ILE A 30 -1.71 17.72 5.95
CA ILE A 30 -0.48 17.24 5.29
C ILE A 30 -0.60 15.74 5.04
N VAL A 31 -1.08 14.98 6.04
CA VAL A 31 -1.30 13.53 5.89
C VAL A 31 -2.30 13.26 4.77
N GLN A 32 -3.43 13.98 4.74
CA GLN A 32 -4.44 13.83 3.70
C GLN A 32 -3.88 14.11 2.30
N ARG A 33 -3.07 15.16 2.13
CA ARG A 33 -2.41 15.46 0.84
C ARG A 33 -1.39 14.41 0.45
N MET A 34 -0.65 13.84 1.40
CA MET A 34 0.29 12.76 1.12
C MET A 34 -0.44 11.49 0.66
N VAL A 35 -1.56 11.15 1.30
CA VAL A 35 -2.39 10.00 0.89
C VAL A 35 -2.99 10.23 -0.51
N ALA A 36 -3.42 11.46 -0.83
CA ALA A 36 -3.88 11.83 -2.17
C ALA A 36 -2.76 11.67 -3.22
N ALA A 37 -1.57 12.20 -2.95
CA ALA A 37 -0.42 12.08 -3.84
C ALA A 37 -0.02 10.60 -4.05
N PHE A 38 -0.12 9.78 -3.01
CA PHE A 38 0.12 8.34 -3.14
C PHE A 38 -0.90 7.66 -4.05
N ALA A 39 -2.18 8.03 -3.98
CA ALA A 39 -3.21 7.52 -4.89
C ALA A 39 -2.89 7.85 -6.36
N GLU A 40 -2.41 9.07 -6.63
CA GLU A 40 -1.96 9.47 -7.97
C GLU A 40 -0.74 8.67 -8.42
N ILE A 41 0.20 8.37 -7.51
CA ILE A 41 1.36 7.52 -7.80
C ILE A 41 0.91 6.10 -8.16
N VAL A 42 -0.01 5.50 -7.40
CA VAL A 42 -0.57 4.17 -7.68
C VAL A 42 -1.18 4.14 -9.08
N HIS A 43 -2.03 5.12 -9.40
CA HIS A 43 -2.61 5.25 -10.73
C HIS A 43 -1.52 5.44 -11.80
N PHE A 44 -0.58 6.36 -11.61
CA PHE A 44 0.48 6.67 -12.56
C PHE A 44 1.33 5.46 -12.88
N VAL A 45 1.80 4.74 -11.86
CA VAL A 45 2.67 3.57 -12.01
C VAL A 45 1.97 2.50 -12.83
N GLU A 46 0.69 2.25 -12.56
CA GLU A 46 -0.07 1.26 -13.30
C GLU A 46 -0.29 1.66 -14.77
N LYS A 47 -0.56 2.94 -15.03
CA LYS A 47 -0.76 3.46 -16.40
C LYS A 47 0.54 3.67 -17.17
N ASN A 48 1.69 3.73 -16.50
CA ASN A 48 2.97 4.03 -17.14
C ASN A 48 4.06 3.01 -16.76
N PRO A 49 3.94 1.73 -17.17
CA PRO A 49 4.90 0.68 -16.81
C PRO A 49 6.35 1.02 -17.17
N ALA A 50 6.57 1.62 -18.33
CA ALA A 50 7.91 2.01 -18.78
C ALA A 50 8.55 3.07 -17.87
N LYS A 51 7.77 4.07 -17.44
CA LYS A 51 8.26 5.13 -16.53
C LYS A 51 8.48 4.60 -15.11
N ALA A 52 7.61 3.70 -14.65
CA ALA A 52 7.77 3.01 -13.38
C ALA A 52 9.08 2.20 -13.36
N LYS A 53 9.31 1.35 -14.37
CA LYS A 53 10.55 0.57 -14.51
C LYS A 53 11.79 1.46 -14.64
N ALA A 54 11.72 2.53 -15.42
CA ALA A 54 12.83 3.48 -15.54
C ALA A 54 13.18 4.16 -14.20
N SER A 55 12.18 4.44 -13.37
CA SER A 55 12.38 5.01 -12.03
C SER A 55 13.09 4.02 -11.11
N VAL A 56 12.69 2.75 -11.13
CA VAL A 56 13.36 1.67 -10.38
C VAL A 56 14.79 1.46 -10.89
N ALA A 57 15.00 1.41 -12.20
CA ALA A 57 16.31 1.28 -12.83
C ALA A 57 17.28 2.36 -12.34
N LYS A 58 16.83 3.61 -12.34
CA LYS A 58 17.60 4.75 -11.84
C LYS A 58 17.92 4.63 -10.34
N ALA A 59 16.94 4.27 -9.52
CA ALA A 59 17.11 4.17 -8.08
C ALA A 59 18.05 3.03 -7.68
N MET A 60 17.88 1.86 -8.29
CA MET A 60 18.63 0.63 -7.99
C MET A 60 19.93 0.50 -8.79
N ARG A 61 20.19 1.43 -9.73
CA ARG A 61 21.36 1.43 -10.63
C ARG A 61 21.50 0.11 -11.39
N THR A 62 20.38 -0.42 -11.89
CA THR A 62 20.32 -1.65 -12.68
C THR A 62 19.62 -1.41 -14.02
N ASN A 63 20.09 -2.10 -15.05
CA ASN A 63 19.48 -2.09 -16.39
C ASN A 63 18.99 -3.50 -16.80
N ASP A 64 18.96 -4.46 -15.86
CA ASP A 64 18.48 -5.80 -16.12
C ASP A 64 16.96 -5.78 -16.43
N PRO A 65 16.55 -6.07 -17.68
CA PRO A 65 15.16 -5.95 -18.08
C PRO A 65 14.26 -6.98 -17.39
N GLU A 66 14.78 -8.17 -17.08
CA GLU A 66 14.02 -9.23 -16.40
C GLU A 66 13.79 -8.88 -14.93
N ALA A 67 14.84 -8.40 -14.24
CA ALA A 67 14.72 -7.95 -12.87
C ALA A 67 13.75 -6.76 -12.74
N LEU A 68 13.82 -5.79 -13.66
CA LEU A 68 12.93 -4.63 -13.68
C LEU A 68 11.48 -5.02 -13.99
N GLN A 69 11.28 -5.98 -14.89
CA GLN A 69 9.95 -6.49 -15.20
C GLN A 69 9.36 -7.24 -14.01
N SER A 70 10.15 -8.13 -13.38
CA SER A 70 9.74 -8.86 -12.18
C SER A 70 9.37 -7.92 -11.04
N ALA A 71 10.19 -6.90 -10.76
CA ALA A 71 9.87 -5.90 -9.74
C ALA A 71 8.56 -5.14 -10.06
N TYR A 72 8.35 -4.77 -11.32
CA TYR A 72 7.11 -4.11 -11.73
C TYR A 72 5.89 -5.03 -11.53
N ASP A 73 5.95 -6.27 -12.01
CA ASP A 73 4.81 -7.19 -11.89
C ASP A 73 4.47 -7.45 -10.42
N THR A 74 5.46 -7.70 -9.56
CA THR A 74 5.21 -7.91 -8.13
C THR A 74 4.68 -6.65 -7.43
N TYR A 75 5.41 -5.53 -7.50
CA TYR A 75 5.15 -4.36 -6.65
C TYR A 75 4.11 -3.39 -7.19
N ALA A 76 3.83 -3.40 -8.50
CA ALA A 76 2.86 -2.51 -9.13
C ALA A 76 1.58 -3.21 -9.60
N ARG A 77 1.59 -4.53 -9.78
CA ARG A 77 0.42 -5.26 -10.29
C ARG A 77 -0.15 -6.29 -9.35
N GLU A 78 0.70 -7.11 -8.73
CA GLU A 78 0.25 -8.27 -7.95
C GLU A 78 -0.12 -7.88 -6.52
N ILE A 79 0.76 -7.17 -5.80
CA ILE A 79 0.54 -6.90 -4.36
C ILE A 79 -0.06 -5.52 -4.07
N LEU A 80 -0.13 -4.64 -5.07
CA LEU A 80 -0.58 -3.27 -4.88
C LEU A 80 -2.11 -3.20 -4.90
N ASP A 81 -2.69 -2.90 -3.74
CA ASP A 81 -4.11 -2.64 -3.61
C ASP A 81 -4.44 -1.20 -4.04
N ARG A 82 -5.19 -1.08 -5.14
CA ARG A 82 -5.68 0.21 -5.67
C ARG A 82 -6.58 0.97 -4.69
N THR A 83 -7.25 0.28 -3.77
CA THR A 83 -8.07 0.93 -2.74
C THR A 83 -7.22 1.57 -1.66
N MET A 84 -5.97 1.12 -1.48
CA MET A 84 -5.05 1.53 -0.43
C MET A 84 -5.58 1.33 1.00
N ILE A 85 -6.61 0.50 1.17
CA ILE A 85 -7.18 0.20 2.48
C ILE A 85 -6.24 -0.74 3.22
N VAL A 86 -5.91 -0.39 4.46
CA VAL A 86 -5.22 -1.32 5.36
C VAL A 86 -6.22 -2.38 5.82
N PRO A 87 -5.98 -3.68 5.57
CA PRO A 87 -6.90 -4.74 5.96
C PRO A 87 -6.82 -5.00 7.47
N GLY A 88 -7.81 -4.52 8.22
CA GLY A 88 -7.84 -4.61 9.69
C GLY A 88 -7.73 -6.05 10.23
N LYS A 89 -8.29 -7.04 9.52
CA LYS A 89 -8.15 -8.45 9.88
C LYS A 89 -6.68 -8.92 9.87
N ALA A 90 -5.94 -8.59 8.82
CA ALA A 90 -4.53 -8.96 8.72
C ALA A 90 -3.68 -8.24 9.79
N VAL A 91 -4.03 -7.00 10.16
CA VAL A 91 -3.40 -6.30 11.30
C VAL A 91 -3.66 -7.07 12.59
N ALA A 92 -4.89 -7.51 12.83
CA ALA A 92 -5.24 -8.26 14.03
C ALA A 92 -4.47 -9.58 14.13
N GLU A 93 -4.45 -10.37 13.06
CA GLU A 93 -3.71 -11.64 13.00
C GLU A 93 -2.19 -11.42 13.18
N THR A 94 -1.63 -10.35 12.59
CA THR A 94 -0.21 -9.99 12.78
C THR A 94 0.08 -9.64 14.24
N VAL A 95 -0.81 -8.90 14.91
CA VAL A 95 -0.67 -8.53 16.32
C VAL A 95 -0.76 -9.77 17.23
N GLU A 96 -1.67 -10.69 16.94
CA GLU A 96 -1.81 -11.96 17.66
C GLU A 96 -0.54 -12.80 17.52
N LEU A 97 -0.05 -13.01 16.30
CA LEU A 97 1.20 -13.74 16.03
C LEU A 97 2.40 -13.10 16.76
N ALA A 98 2.48 -11.77 16.76
CA ALA A 98 3.55 -11.06 17.45
C ALA A 98 3.51 -11.31 18.98
N ARG A 99 2.31 -11.31 19.57
CA ARG A 99 2.12 -11.61 21.00
C ARG A 99 2.46 -13.06 21.34
N GLU A 100 2.03 -14.01 20.52
CA GLU A 100 2.38 -15.43 20.67
C GLU A 100 3.90 -15.64 20.59
N SER A 101 4.58 -14.85 19.76
CA SER A 101 6.04 -14.85 19.63
C SER A 101 6.76 -14.08 20.76
N GLY A 102 6.05 -13.64 21.80
CA GLY A 102 6.61 -12.96 22.96
C GLY A 102 6.82 -11.44 22.81
N SER A 103 6.37 -10.83 21.71
CA SER A 103 6.49 -9.38 21.53
C SER A 103 5.52 -8.62 22.45
N PRO A 104 5.95 -7.54 23.14
CA PRO A 104 5.12 -6.82 24.10
C PRO A 104 4.14 -5.82 23.42
N VAL A 105 3.30 -6.31 22.50
CA VAL A 105 2.34 -5.49 21.75
C VAL A 105 1.08 -5.25 22.60
N ARG A 106 1.01 -4.08 23.25
CA ARG A 106 -0.12 -3.69 24.12
C ARG A 106 -1.27 -3.01 23.39
N LYS A 107 -1.01 -2.38 22.25
CA LYS A 107 -2.03 -1.69 21.45
C LYS A 107 -3.04 -2.69 20.88
N LYS A 108 -4.30 -2.28 20.76
CA LYS A 108 -5.30 -3.01 19.99
C LYS A 108 -5.02 -2.87 18.49
N PRO A 109 -5.39 -3.85 17.65
CA PRO A 109 -5.19 -3.78 16.21
C PRO A 109 -5.74 -2.50 15.56
N GLU A 110 -6.89 -2.02 16.02
CA GLU A 110 -7.57 -0.83 15.50
C GLU A 110 -6.83 0.47 15.84
N GLU A 111 -5.89 0.44 16.79
CA GLU A 111 -5.05 1.58 17.15
C GLU A 111 -3.74 1.65 16.34
N ILE A 112 -3.52 0.70 15.43
CA ILE A 112 -2.27 0.55 14.66
C ILE A 112 -2.40 1.15 13.26
N TYR A 113 -3.60 1.19 12.68
CA TYR A 113 -3.87 1.73 11.35
C TYR A 113 -4.97 2.78 11.38
N ASP A 114 -5.00 3.65 10.36
CA ASP A 114 -6.02 4.66 10.19
C ASP A 114 -6.41 4.77 8.71
N ASN A 115 -7.56 4.19 8.36
CA ASN A 115 -8.10 4.23 7.00
C ASN A 115 -8.91 5.50 6.72
N SER A 116 -9.10 6.41 7.69
CA SER A 116 -9.95 7.59 7.51
C SER A 116 -9.47 8.48 6.36
N PHE A 117 -8.15 8.64 6.18
CA PHE A 117 -7.59 9.45 5.11
C PHE A 117 -7.89 8.90 3.71
N VAL A 118 -7.82 7.58 3.53
CA VAL A 118 -8.16 6.92 2.25
C VAL A 118 -9.67 6.99 2.01
N LEU A 119 -10.48 6.72 3.05
CA LEU A 119 -11.93 6.83 2.98
C LEU A 119 -12.40 8.26 2.67
N ASN A 120 -11.65 9.29 3.10
CA ASN A 120 -11.94 10.67 2.75
C ASN A 120 -11.72 10.95 1.25
N LEU A 121 -10.71 10.34 0.61
CA LEU A 121 -10.52 10.46 -0.84
C LEU A 121 -11.65 9.80 -1.63
N GLU A 122 -12.17 8.69 -1.13
CA GLU A 122 -13.33 8.06 -1.72
C GLU A 122 -14.58 8.94 -1.57
N LYS A 123 -14.86 9.41 -0.35
CA LYS A 123 -16.02 10.26 -0.05
C LYS A 123 -16.00 11.59 -0.82
N SER A 124 -14.82 12.19 -1.03
CA SER A 124 -14.69 13.44 -1.79
C SER A 124 -14.85 13.26 -3.29
N GLY A 125 -14.86 12.02 -3.80
CA GLY A 125 -14.88 11.72 -5.23
C GLY A 125 -13.50 11.73 -5.88
N PHE A 126 -12.42 12.00 -5.14
CA PHE A 126 -11.05 12.02 -5.65
C PHE A 126 -10.66 10.68 -6.31
N MET A 127 -10.99 9.55 -5.66
CA MET A 127 -10.71 8.23 -6.25
C MET A 127 -11.45 8.01 -7.57
N LYS A 128 -12.68 8.52 -7.68
CA LYS A 128 -13.46 8.44 -8.93
C LYS A 128 -12.88 9.35 -10.01
N GLU A 129 -12.35 10.50 -9.66
CA GLU A 129 -11.69 11.41 -10.58
C GLU A 129 -10.45 10.78 -11.22
N ILE A 130 -9.59 10.16 -10.43
CA ILE A 130 -8.33 9.57 -10.94
C ILE A 130 -8.57 8.27 -11.73
N TRP A 131 -9.54 7.44 -11.35
CA TRP A 131 -9.81 6.14 -11.99
C TRP A 131 -10.90 6.20 -13.07
N GLY A 132 -11.69 7.27 -13.13
CA GLY A 132 -12.78 7.43 -14.10
C GLY A 132 -13.82 6.30 -14.02
N SER A 133 -14.02 5.59 -15.13
CA SER A 133 -14.93 4.43 -15.21
C SER A 133 -14.27 3.11 -14.81
N GLU A 134 -12.97 3.10 -14.52
CA GLU A 134 -12.27 1.88 -14.13
C GLU A 134 -12.59 1.50 -12.69
N ASN A 135 -12.89 0.22 -12.46
CA ASN A 135 -13.09 -0.25 -11.11
C ASN A 135 -11.74 -0.34 -10.36
N TYR A 136 -11.57 0.48 -9.34
CA TYR A 136 -10.40 0.47 -8.46
C TYR A 136 -10.59 -0.43 -7.23
N LYS A 137 -11.80 -0.91 -6.96
CA LYS A 137 -12.09 -1.90 -5.92
C LYS A 137 -12.05 -3.28 -6.56
N ARG A 138 -10.87 -3.89 -6.53
CA ARG A 138 -10.66 -5.25 -7.03
C ARG A 138 -11.16 -6.28 -6.01
#